data_AF-A0AAD8R913-F1
#
_entry.id   AF-A0AAD8R913-F1
#
_cell.length_a   1.000
_cell.length_b   1.000
_cell.length_c   1.000
_cell.angle_alpha   90.00
_cell.angle_beta   90.00
_cell.angle_gamma   90.00
#
_symmetry.space_group_name_H-M   'P 1'
#
loop_
_entity.id
_entity.type
_entity.pdbx_description
1 polymer ?
#
loop_
_entity_poly.entity_id
_entity_poly.type
_entity_poly.pdbx_seq_one_letter_code
_entity_poly.pdbx_strand_id
1 'polypeptide(L)'
;MSEEARKELLGVMAHRSRVDKGIERIGGILFGTEAGPQFLTAVRPTGWPLVDDWDCLKSMVRAFEEQCGLLGQYGMKHTRAFANMCNAGVGPIAMPNLASKACAASTPPSF
;
A
#
# COMPACT_ATOMS: atom_id res chain seq x y z
N MET A 1 -10.89 12.63 27.58
CA MET A 1 -11.32 11.76 26.46
C MET A 1 -11.97 10.53 27.05
N SER A 2 -13.05 9.99 26.47
CA SER A 2 -13.60 8.69 26.88
C SER A 2 -12.68 7.54 26.44
N GLU A 3 -12.80 6.39 27.08
CA GLU A 3 -12.04 5.18 26.70
C GLU A 3 -12.39 4.71 25.28
N GLU A 4 -13.64 4.87 24.86
CA GLU A 4 -14.11 4.55 23.52
C GLU A 4 -13.43 5.43 22.46
N ALA A 5 -13.37 6.75 22.70
CA ALA A 5 -12.71 7.68 21.80
C ALA A 5 -11.20 7.41 21.70
N ARG A 6 -10.57 7.00 22.82
CA ARG A 6 -9.16 6.59 22.85
C ARG A 6 -8.94 5.32 22.02
N LYS A 7 -9.79 4.31 22.19
CA LYS A 7 -9.73 3.06 21.44
C LYS A 7 -9.91 3.27 19.95
N GLU A 8 -10.87 4.11 19.55
CA GLU A 8 -11.11 4.46 18.15
C GLU A 8 -9.89 5.16 17.53
N LEU A 9 -9.34 6.17 18.21
CA LEU A 9 -8.16 6.88 17.75
C LEU A 9 -6.97 5.93 17.52
N LEU A 10 -6.70 5.04 18.49
CA LEU A 10 -5.64 4.05 18.38
C LEU A 10 -5.89 3.06 17.25
N GLY A 11 -7.14 2.65 17.03
CA GLY A 11 -7.53 1.80 15.90
C GLY A 11 -7.24 2.45 14.54
N VAL A 12 -7.61 3.73 14.38
CA VAL A 12 -7.32 4.50 13.16
C VAL A 12 -5.82 4.67 12.96
N MET A 13 -5.06 5.01 14.01
CA MET A 13 -3.61 5.17 13.90
C MET A 13 -2.91 3.85 13.53
N ALA A 14 -3.31 2.74 14.15
CA ALA A 14 -2.79 1.42 13.83
C ALA A 14 -3.11 1.04 12.37
N HIS A 15 -4.32 1.36 11.90
CA HIS A 15 -4.71 1.16 10.50
C HIS A 15 -3.82 1.92 9.53
N ARG A 16 -3.65 3.23 9.74
CA ARG A 16 -2.80 4.08 8.91
C ARG A 16 -1.35 3.58 8.86
N SER A 17 -0.81 3.23 10.03
CA SER A 17 0.55 2.70 10.18
C SER A 17 0.76 1.40 9.42
N ARG A 18 -0.20 0.46 9.49
CA ARG A 18 -0.13 -0.80 8.73
C ARG A 18 -0.12 -0.55 7.23
N VAL A 19 -1.02 0.31 6.73
CA VAL A 19 -1.12 0.63 5.30
C VAL A 19 0.17 1.28 4.80
N ASP A 20 0.68 2.30 5.50
CA ASP A 20 1.91 3.00 5.09
C ASP A 20 3.13 2.06 5.07
N LYS A 21 3.36 1.32 6.17
CA LYS A 21 4.49 0.39 6.27
C LYS A 21 4.39 -0.77 5.27
N GLY A 22 3.18 -1.25 5.00
CA GLY A 22 2.95 -2.31 4.01
C GLY A 22 3.41 -1.89 2.62
N ILE A 23 2.99 -0.70 2.17
CA ILE A 23 3.36 -0.16 0.86
C ILE A 23 4.86 0.17 0.78
N GLU A 24 5.41 0.81 1.81
CA GLU A 24 6.85 1.13 1.88
C GLU A 24 7.70 -0.14 1.78
N ARG A 25 7.33 -1.20 2.50
CA ARG A 25 8.06 -2.46 2.51
C ARG A 25 7.96 -3.19 1.16
N ILE A 26 6.81 -3.15 0.49
CA ILE A 26 6.68 -3.67 -0.88
C ILE A 26 7.61 -2.91 -1.83
N GLY A 27 7.64 -1.57 -1.75
CA GLY A 27 8.58 -0.77 -2.54
C GLY A 27 10.04 -1.13 -2.27
N GLY A 28 10.39 -1.37 -0.99
CA GLY A 28 11.72 -1.84 -0.60
C GLY A 28 12.07 -3.22 -1.17
N ILE A 29 11.11 -4.15 -1.23
CA ILE A 29 11.32 -5.49 -1.82
C ILE A 29 11.52 -5.41 -3.33
N LEU A 30 10.74 -4.57 -4.02
CA LEU A 30 10.74 -4.48 -5.48
C LEU A 30 11.92 -3.66 -6.03
N PHE A 31 12.22 -2.53 -5.39
CA PHE A 31 13.10 -1.50 -5.94
C PHE A 31 14.28 -1.18 -5.03
N GLY A 32 14.42 -1.88 -3.89
CA GLY A 32 15.43 -1.61 -2.87
C GLY A 32 15.04 -0.48 -1.91
N THR A 33 15.74 -0.39 -0.79
CA THR A 33 15.41 0.55 0.30
C THR A 33 15.67 2.01 -0.05
N GLU A 34 16.61 2.29 -0.97
CA GLU A 34 16.96 3.64 -1.37
C GLU A 34 16.03 4.17 -2.49
N ALA A 35 15.84 3.38 -3.55
CA ALA A 35 15.04 3.79 -4.70
C ALA A 35 13.53 3.53 -4.51
N GLY A 36 13.14 2.61 -3.62
CA GLY A 36 11.75 2.28 -3.32
C GLY A 36 10.86 3.50 -3.03
N PRO A 37 11.20 4.36 -2.04
CA PRO A 37 10.40 5.54 -1.73
C PRO A 37 10.22 6.50 -2.91
N GLN A 38 11.26 6.69 -3.72
CA GLN A 38 11.21 7.54 -4.92
C GLN A 38 10.31 6.92 -5.99
N PHE A 39 10.41 5.61 -6.19
CA PHE A 39 9.61 4.89 -7.18
C PHE A 39 8.11 4.89 -6.82
N LEU A 40 7.78 4.63 -5.54
CA LEU A 40 6.40 4.62 -5.06
C LEU A 40 5.70 5.98 -5.22
N THR A 41 6.44 7.08 -5.16
CA THR A 41 5.89 8.44 -5.17
C THR A 41 6.06 9.18 -6.49
N ALA A 42 6.82 8.60 -7.44
CA ALA A 42 7.13 9.20 -8.73
C ALA A 42 5.88 9.69 -9.46
N VAL A 43 5.93 10.94 -9.94
CA VAL A 43 4.85 11.60 -10.67
C VAL A 43 5.17 11.56 -12.16
N ARG A 44 4.22 11.10 -12.98
CA ARG A 44 4.38 11.09 -14.44
C ARG A 44 4.33 12.51 -15.01
N PRO A 45 4.96 12.75 -16.17
CA PRO A 45 4.87 14.04 -16.85
C PRO A 45 3.43 14.47 -17.09
N THR A 46 3.18 15.77 -17.09
CA THR A 46 1.86 16.33 -17.38
C THR A 46 1.36 15.86 -18.75
N GLY A 47 0.07 15.50 -18.82
CA GLY A 47 -0.57 14.97 -20.03
C GLY A 47 -0.56 13.44 -20.12
N TRP A 48 0.22 12.75 -19.29
CA TRP A 48 0.17 11.29 -19.21
C TRP A 48 -0.87 10.81 -18.19
N PRO A 49 -1.55 9.67 -18.46
CA PRO A 49 -2.48 9.08 -17.50
C PRO A 49 -1.73 8.61 -16.24
N LEU A 50 -2.42 8.44 -15.11
CA LEU A 50 -1.80 7.92 -13.90
C LEU A 50 -1.20 6.52 -14.10
N VAL A 51 -1.94 5.65 -14.78
CA VAL A 51 -1.57 4.27 -15.10
C VAL A 51 -1.92 3.97 -16.55
N ASP A 52 -1.13 3.12 -17.20
CA ASP A 52 -1.42 2.68 -18.57
C ASP A 52 -2.42 1.51 -18.59
N ASP A 53 -2.35 0.61 -17.59
CA ASP A 53 -3.28 -0.51 -17.40
C ASP A 53 -4.13 -0.33 -16.12
N TRP A 54 -5.39 0.06 -16.32
CA TRP A 54 -6.35 0.26 -15.24
C TRP A 54 -6.80 -1.04 -14.57
N ASP A 55 -6.76 -2.16 -15.28
CA ASP A 55 -7.15 -3.46 -14.73
C ASP A 55 -6.02 -4.03 -13.87
N CYS A 56 -4.75 -3.80 -14.25
CA CYS A 56 -3.61 -4.00 -13.35
C CYS A 56 -3.79 -3.21 -12.05
N LEU A 57 -4.11 -1.92 -12.12
CA LEU A 57 -4.27 -1.08 -10.94
C LEU A 57 -5.35 -1.64 -9.98
N LYS A 58 -6.54 -1.97 -10.52
CA LYS A 58 -7.63 -2.55 -9.70
C LYS A 58 -7.21 -3.89 -9.09
N SER A 59 -6.53 -4.73 -9.85
CA SER A 59 -6.13 -6.07 -9.41
C SER A 59 -5.03 -6.01 -8.35
N MET A 60 -4.09 -5.08 -8.48
CA MET A 60 -3.04 -4.81 -7.49
C MET A 60 -3.63 -4.34 -6.16
N VAL A 61 -4.60 -3.42 -6.20
CA VAL A 61 -5.30 -2.95 -5.00
C VAL A 61 -6.03 -4.12 -4.32
N ARG A 62 -6.80 -4.92 -5.06
CA ARG A 62 -7.51 -6.09 -4.51
C ARG A 62 -6.55 -7.10 -3.88
N ALA A 63 -5.49 -7.47 -4.58
CA ALA A 63 -4.50 -8.42 -4.08
C ALA A 63 -3.77 -7.92 -2.84
N PHE A 64 -3.52 -6.60 -2.73
CA PHE A 64 -2.99 -6.00 -1.51
C PHE A 64 -4.00 -6.08 -0.36
N GLU A 65 -5.26 -5.69 -0.60
CA GLU A 65 -6.31 -5.69 0.45
C GLU A 65 -6.60 -7.08 1.00
N GLU A 66 -6.53 -8.12 0.16
CA GLU A 66 -6.69 -9.52 0.57
C GLU A 66 -5.61 -9.98 1.57
N GLN A 67 -4.40 -9.41 1.50
CA GLN A 67 -3.27 -9.80 2.36
C GLN A 67 -3.02 -8.84 3.53
N CYS A 68 -3.27 -7.54 3.32
CA CYS A 68 -2.92 -6.47 4.25
C CYS A 68 -4.14 -5.84 4.94
N GLY A 69 -5.35 -6.18 4.49
CA GLY A 69 -6.61 -5.55 4.91
C GLY A 69 -6.97 -4.33 4.05
N LEU A 70 -8.22 -3.87 4.20
CA LEU A 70 -8.83 -2.81 3.40
C LEU A 70 -8.05 -1.50 3.48
N LEU A 71 -7.81 -0.83 2.35
CA LEU A 71 -7.14 0.48 2.32
C LEU A 71 -7.98 1.55 3.03
N GLY A 72 -9.29 1.51 2.85
CA GLY A 72 -10.22 2.56 3.26
C GLY A 72 -9.92 3.91 2.61
N GLN A 73 -10.57 4.97 3.08
CA GLN A 73 -10.36 6.32 2.51
C GLN A 73 -8.91 6.80 2.66
N TYR A 74 -8.24 6.45 3.77
CA TYR A 74 -6.86 6.83 4.00
C TYR A 74 -5.91 6.21 2.96
N GLY A 75 -6.06 4.93 2.66
CA GLY A 75 -5.16 4.19 1.79
C GLY A 75 -5.23 4.62 0.31
N MET A 76 -6.25 5.37 -0.10
CA MET A 76 -6.33 5.98 -1.43
C MET A 76 -5.14 6.91 -1.74
N LYS A 77 -4.43 7.43 -0.72
CA LYS A 77 -3.17 8.16 -0.92
C LYS A 77 -2.11 7.34 -1.68
N HIS A 78 -2.21 6.00 -1.63
CA HIS A 78 -1.26 5.06 -2.22
C HIS A 78 -1.66 4.57 -3.61
N THR A 79 -2.75 5.07 -4.20
CA THR A 79 -3.14 4.69 -5.57
C THR A 79 -2.01 4.92 -6.58
N ARG A 80 -1.21 5.98 -6.41
CA ARG A 80 -0.03 6.24 -7.25
C ARG A 80 1.04 5.17 -7.12
N ALA A 81 1.28 4.64 -5.92
CA ALA A 81 2.26 3.58 -5.70
C ALA A 81 1.89 2.32 -6.49
N PHE A 82 0.62 1.90 -6.43
CA PHE A 82 0.14 0.76 -7.22
C PHE A 82 0.20 1.03 -8.73
N ALA A 83 -0.14 2.25 -9.16
CA ALA A 83 -0.02 2.65 -10.56
C ALA A 83 1.42 2.58 -11.05
N ASN A 84 2.38 3.07 -10.27
CA ASN A 84 3.80 3.03 -10.62
C ASN A 84 4.30 1.59 -10.72
N MET A 85 3.86 0.68 -9.84
CA MET A 85 4.18 -0.76 -9.95
C MET A 85 3.65 -1.34 -11.26
N CYS A 86 2.39 -1.07 -11.62
CA CYS A 86 1.82 -1.50 -12.90
C CYS A 86 2.61 -0.95 -14.09
N ASN A 87 2.97 0.33 -14.07
CA ASN A 87 3.74 0.97 -15.12
C ASN A 87 5.18 0.42 -15.23
N ALA A 88 5.73 -0.16 -14.15
CA ALA A 88 7.00 -0.89 -14.15
C ALA A 88 6.88 -2.34 -14.63
N GLY A 89 5.68 -2.80 -15.01
CA GLY A 89 5.45 -4.18 -15.41
C GLY A 89 5.32 -5.17 -14.24
N VAL A 90 5.15 -4.68 -13.01
CA VAL A 90 4.84 -5.55 -11.86
C VAL A 90 3.39 -5.98 -11.96
N GLY A 91 3.17 -7.24 -12.33
CA GLY A 91 1.83 -7.81 -12.46
C GLY A 91 1.17 -8.17 -11.13
N PRO A 92 -0.17 -8.22 -11.08
CA PRO A 92 -0.94 -8.53 -9.87
C PRO A 92 -0.67 -9.92 -9.30
N ILE A 93 -0.17 -10.86 -10.10
CA ILE A 93 0.21 -12.22 -9.66
C ILE A 93 1.33 -12.19 -8.60
N ALA A 94 2.22 -11.19 -8.65
CA ALA A 94 3.31 -11.06 -7.68
C ALA A 94 2.84 -10.45 -6.35
N MET A 95 1.77 -9.65 -6.37
CA MET A 95 1.32 -8.85 -5.23
C MET A 95 0.99 -9.68 -3.98
N PRO A 96 0.27 -10.82 -4.04
CA PRO A 96 -0.05 -11.61 -2.84
C PRO A 96 1.20 -12.03 -2.05
N ASN A 97 2.26 -12.47 -2.74
CA ASN A 97 3.51 -12.87 -2.10
C ASN A 97 4.24 -11.66 -1.48
N LEU A 98 4.31 -10.55 -2.20
CA LEU A 98 4.91 -9.30 -1.72
C LEU A 98 4.19 -8.75 -0.49
N ALA A 99 2.85 -8.70 -0.56
CA ALA A 99 1.98 -8.22 0.49
C ALA A 99 2.02 -9.13 1.73
N SER A 100 2.02 -10.45 1.55
CA SER A 100 2.19 -11.40 2.65
C SER A 100 3.51 -11.16 3.41
N LYS A 101 4.63 -11.01 2.68
CA LYS A 101 5.94 -10.70 3.28
C LYS A 101 5.95 -9.33 3.98
N ALA A 102 5.25 -8.35 3.41
CA ALA A 102 5.24 -6.99 3.94
C ALA A 102 4.37 -6.87 5.20
N CYS A 103 3.17 -7.44 5.18
CA CYS A 103 2.10 -7.23 6.16
C CYS A 103 2.02 -8.28 7.28
N ALA A 104 2.70 -9.43 7.15
CA ALA A 104 2.80 -10.42 8.23
C ALA A 104 3.46 -9.88 9.52
N ALA A 105 4.08 -8.70 9.48
CA ALA A 105 4.71 -8.05 10.64
C ALA A 105 3.72 -7.23 11.50
N SER A 106 2.43 -7.15 11.15
CA SER A 106 1.46 -6.41 11.97
C SER A 106 0.76 -7.31 12.98
N THR A 107 1.43 -7.61 14.10
CA THR A 107 0.74 -8.04 15.31
C THR A 107 -0.24 -6.93 15.72
N PRO A 108 -1.51 -7.23 16.03
CA PRO A 108 -2.38 -6.24 16.64
C PRO A 108 -1.75 -5.76 17.95
N PRO A 109 -1.91 -4.48 18.34
CA PRO A 109 -1.52 -4.06 19.68
C PRO A 109 -2.31 -4.89 20.69
N SER A 110 -1.59 -5.63 21.53
CA SER A 110 -2.13 -6.25 22.73
C SER A 110 -2.70 -5.13 23.60
N PHE A 111 -4.01 -5.18 23.85
CA PHE A 111 -4.66 -4.40 24.90
C PHE A 111 -4.94 -5.31 26.08
#